data_AF-A0A2S6XBK6-F1
#
_entry.id   AF-A0A2S6XBK6-F1
#
_cell.length_a   1.000
_cell.length_b   1.000
_cell.length_c   1.000
_cell.angle_alpha   90.00
_cell.angle_beta   90.00
_cell.angle_gamma   90.00
#
_symmetry.space_group_name_H-M   'P 1'
#
loop_
_entity.id
_entity.type
_entity.pdbx_description
1 polymer ?
#
loop_
_entity_poly.entity_id
_entity_poly.type
_entity_poly.pdbx_seq_one_letter_code
_entity_poly.pdbx_strand_id
1 'polypeptide(L)'
;MSDRSLSPAWLASWTERVSGTLTARTGEFEHRHGFPPGINQVRPADHDDQAAAHTLAQVTPTPADLVTFYESIGDVTWEDVGNGYFLDTAGDLLLRLQEYGVVDVGTDEKSRGLVIGSNGGGLIYVAGPDGAVYRTRTASLDEAELDKVADDLRQFLELLERSLTRFNADGEPGYL
;
A
#
# COMPACT_ATOMS: atom_id res chain seq x y z
N MET A 1 -7.25 23.70 1.41
CA MET A 1 -6.03 22.89 1.31
C MET A 1 -5.75 22.36 2.70
N SER A 2 -6.08 21.10 2.96
CA SER A 2 -5.95 20.52 4.29
C SER A 2 -4.50 20.14 4.57
N ASP A 3 -4.04 20.42 5.78
CA ASP A 3 -2.75 20.07 6.37
C ASP A 3 -2.65 18.54 6.60
N ARG A 4 -2.63 17.77 5.49
CA ARG A 4 -2.69 16.30 5.47
C ARG A 4 -1.49 15.63 4.80
N SER A 5 -0.50 16.40 4.34
CA SER A 5 0.71 15.86 3.70
C SER A 5 1.35 14.80 4.58
N LEU A 6 1.81 13.73 3.94
CA LEU A 6 2.51 12.65 4.59
C LEU A 6 3.89 13.15 5.02
N SER A 7 4.30 12.86 6.26
CA SER A 7 5.63 13.23 6.76
C SER A 7 6.35 12.01 7.29
N PRO A 8 7.70 11.98 7.26
CA PRO A 8 8.48 10.87 7.81
C PRO A 8 8.16 10.59 9.29
N ALA A 9 7.92 11.64 10.09
CA ALA A 9 7.56 11.51 11.50
C ALA A 9 6.19 10.82 11.68
N TRP A 10 5.21 11.18 10.84
CA TRP A 10 3.90 10.53 10.87
C TRP A 10 4.01 9.06 10.45
N LEU A 11 4.79 8.75 9.41
CA LEU A 11 5.04 7.39 8.96
C LEU A 11 5.73 6.55 10.02
N ALA A 12 6.74 7.08 10.70
CA ALA A 12 7.39 6.39 11.82
C ALA A 12 6.39 6.03 12.92
N SER A 13 5.51 6.97 13.31
CA SER A 13 4.47 6.72 14.30
C SER A 13 3.43 5.70 13.82
N TRP A 14 3.06 5.72 12.54
CA TRP A 14 2.14 4.75 11.95
C TRP A 14 2.76 3.34 11.94
N THR A 15 4.00 3.22 11.49
CA THR A 15 4.76 1.97 11.47
C THR A 15 4.88 1.36 12.87
N GLU A 16 5.14 2.16 13.90
CA GLU A 16 5.21 1.68 15.28
C GLU A 16 3.88 1.08 15.76
N ARG A 17 2.75 1.78 15.54
CA ARG A 17 1.42 1.30 15.94
C ARG A 17 1.02 0.02 15.21
N VAL A 18 1.23 -0.02 13.91
CA VAL A 18 0.92 -1.19 13.07
C VAL A 18 1.80 -2.37 13.47
N SER A 19 3.12 -2.17 13.60
CA SER A 19 4.05 -3.26 13.95
C SER A 19 3.76 -3.85 15.32
N GLY A 20 3.37 -3.01 16.29
CA GLY A 20 2.90 -3.48 17.61
C GLY A 20 1.66 -4.36 17.50
N THR A 21 0.70 -3.97 16.66
CA THR A 21 -0.53 -4.74 16.43
C THR A 21 -0.26 -6.07 15.71
N LEU A 22 0.61 -6.07 14.68
CA LEU A 22 1.01 -7.28 13.97
C LEU A 22 1.72 -8.27 14.91
N THR A 23 2.67 -7.78 15.72
CA THR A 23 3.43 -8.61 16.67
C THR A 23 2.52 -9.28 17.70
N ALA A 24 1.56 -8.54 18.25
CA ALA A 24 0.61 -9.10 19.21
C ALA A 24 -0.19 -10.26 18.59
N ARG A 25 -0.52 -10.17 17.30
CA ARG A 25 -1.34 -11.16 16.61
C ARG A 25 -0.55 -12.38 16.14
N THR A 26 0.63 -12.18 15.55
CA THR A 26 1.47 -13.29 15.09
C THR A 26 1.97 -14.15 16.25
N GLY A 27 2.07 -13.59 17.46
CA GLY A 27 2.42 -14.33 18.68
C GLY A 27 1.46 -15.49 19.04
N GLU A 28 0.18 -15.41 18.65
CA GLU A 28 -0.80 -16.49 18.89
C GLU A 28 -1.10 -17.32 17.64
N PHE A 29 -0.51 -16.98 16.50
CA PHE A 29 -0.92 -17.51 15.21
C PHE A 29 -0.67 -19.02 15.10
N GLU A 30 0.56 -19.46 15.38
CA GLU A 30 0.93 -20.88 15.27
C GLU A 30 0.13 -21.76 16.24
N HIS A 31 -0.16 -21.25 17.44
CA HIS A 31 -1.00 -21.97 18.39
C HIS A 31 -2.43 -22.18 17.88
N ARG A 32 -3.00 -21.19 17.18
CA ARG A 32 -4.36 -21.23 16.64
C ARG A 32 -4.46 -22.03 15.33
N HIS A 33 -3.46 -21.96 14.47
CA HIS A 33 -3.52 -22.47 13.10
C HIS A 33 -2.68 -23.74 12.87
N GLY A 34 -1.74 -24.06 13.76
CA GLY A 34 -0.91 -25.27 13.67
C GLY A 34 0.26 -25.17 12.69
N PHE A 35 0.55 -23.97 12.19
CA PHE A 35 1.70 -23.66 11.33
C PHE A 35 2.19 -22.23 11.61
N PRO A 36 3.47 -21.90 11.37
CA PRO A 36 4.01 -20.57 11.65
C PRO A 36 3.33 -19.49 10.79
N PRO A 37 3.23 -18.26 11.29
CA PRO A 37 2.75 -17.14 10.49
C PRO A 37 3.67 -16.89 9.29
N GLY A 38 3.08 -16.34 8.24
CA GLY A 38 3.80 -15.73 7.14
C GLY A 38 4.46 -14.40 7.53
N ILE A 39 4.91 -13.66 6.51
CA ILE A 39 5.51 -12.35 6.68
C ILE A 39 4.42 -11.32 7.03
N ASN A 40 4.58 -10.65 8.17
CA ASN A 40 3.67 -9.61 8.65
C ASN A 40 4.46 -8.41 9.18
N GLN A 41 4.94 -7.56 8.28
CA GLN A 41 5.82 -6.46 8.59
C GLN A 41 5.52 -5.20 7.79
N VAL A 42 6.00 -4.08 8.33
CA VAL A 42 6.24 -2.85 7.57
C VAL A 42 7.75 -2.68 7.55
N ARG A 43 8.37 -2.86 6.38
CA ARG A 43 9.83 -2.81 6.27
C ARG A 43 10.28 -1.36 6.09
N PRO A 44 11.23 -0.84 6.89
CA PRO A 44 11.84 0.46 6.63
C PRO A 44 12.52 0.49 5.26
N ALA A 45 12.47 1.63 4.58
CA ALA A 45 13.18 1.82 3.33
C ALA A 45 14.69 1.70 3.54
N ASP A 46 15.36 1.00 2.64
CA ASP A 46 16.83 1.01 2.54
C ASP A 46 17.31 2.03 1.49
N HIS A 47 18.61 2.02 1.22
CA HIS A 47 19.22 2.95 0.27
C HIS A 47 18.72 2.71 -1.17
N ASP A 48 18.44 1.46 -1.55
CA ASP A 48 18.01 1.11 -2.89
C ASP A 48 16.54 1.51 -3.09
N ASP A 49 15.69 1.33 -2.08
CA ASP A 49 14.32 1.85 -2.06
C ASP A 49 14.30 3.38 -2.25
N GLN A 50 15.16 4.11 -1.53
CA GLN A 50 15.27 5.57 -1.61
C GLN A 50 15.72 6.04 -2.99
N ALA A 51 16.72 5.37 -3.57
CA ALA A 51 17.20 5.67 -4.93
C ALA A 51 16.11 5.40 -5.98
N ALA A 52 15.35 4.32 -5.80
CA ALA A 52 14.21 3.98 -6.64
C ALA A 52 13.08 5.01 -6.52
N ALA A 53 12.73 5.43 -5.31
CA ALA A 53 11.72 6.47 -5.06
C ALA A 53 12.08 7.80 -5.72
N HIS A 54 13.35 8.24 -5.59
CA HIS A 54 13.84 9.43 -6.27
C HIS A 54 13.74 9.28 -7.80
N THR A 55 14.10 8.12 -8.34
CA THR A 55 14.01 7.85 -9.78
C THR A 55 12.56 7.89 -10.27
N LEU A 56 11.63 7.30 -9.51
CA LEU A 56 10.19 7.32 -9.81
C LEU A 56 9.66 8.76 -9.94
N ALA A 57 10.08 9.65 -9.04
CA ALA A 57 9.72 11.07 -9.09
C ALA A 57 10.25 11.80 -10.33
N GLN A 58 11.35 11.33 -10.95
CA GLN A 58 11.93 11.93 -12.15
C GLN A 58 11.28 11.44 -13.45
N VAL A 59 10.79 10.19 -13.47
CA VAL A 59 10.31 9.53 -14.71
C VAL A 59 8.80 9.58 -14.88
N THR A 60 8.04 9.86 -13.82
CA THR A 60 6.58 9.95 -13.86
C THR A 60 6.06 11.01 -12.87
N PRO A 61 4.89 11.64 -13.11
CA PRO A 61 4.27 12.60 -12.18
C PRO A 61 3.80 11.97 -10.86
N THR A 62 4.75 11.48 -10.07
CA THR A 62 4.51 10.80 -8.80
C THR A 62 4.05 11.79 -7.73
N PRO A 63 2.97 11.51 -6.99
CA PRO A 63 2.57 12.35 -5.86
C PRO A 63 3.68 12.45 -4.81
N ALA A 64 3.92 13.65 -4.27
CA ALA A 64 4.98 13.89 -3.29
C ALA A 64 4.85 12.97 -2.05
N ASP A 65 3.62 12.75 -1.57
CA ASP A 65 3.36 11.86 -0.44
C ASP A 65 3.75 10.41 -0.74
N LEU A 66 3.61 9.94 -1.99
CA LEU A 66 4.04 8.59 -2.38
C LEU A 66 5.56 8.47 -2.44
N VAL A 67 6.26 9.53 -2.85
CA VAL A 67 7.72 9.59 -2.76
C VAL A 67 8.16 9.55 -1.29
N THR A 68 7.56 10.39 -0.43
CA THR A 68 7.86 10.40 1.01
C THR A 68 7.58 9.05 1.68
N PHE A 69 6.53 8.34 1.25
CA PHE A 69 6.25 6.98 1.68
C PHE A 69 7.41 6.06 1.34
N TYR A 70 7.82 5.96 0.08
CA TYR A 70 8.89 5.05 -0.35
C TYR A 70 10.30 5.44 0.12
N GLU A 71 10.52 6.70 0.46
CA GLU A 71 11.75 7.12 1.14
C GLU A 71 11.83 6.64 2.60
N SER A 72 10.69 6.34 3.22
CA SER A 72 10.57 5.96 4.64
C SER A 72 10.28 4.46 4.84
N ILE A 73 9.47 3.87 3.97
CA ILE A 73 8.96 2.50 4.03
C ILE A 73 9.27 1.83 2.69
N GLY A 74 9.99 0.71 2.73
CA GLY A 74 10.37 -0.03 1.53
C GLY A 74 9.22 -0.86 0.99
N ASP A 75 8.53 -1.61 1.86
CA ASP A 75 7.32 -2.35 1.53
C ASP A 75 6.42 -2.55 2.77
N VAL A 76 5.18 -2.93 2.49
CA VAL A 76 4.23 -3.44 3.49
C VAL A 76 3.83 -4.84 3.06
N THR A 77 4.02 -5.82 3.93
CA THR A 77 3.70 -7.23 3.65
C THR A 77 2.98 -7.82 4.84
N TRP A 78 1.66 -8.01 4.75
CA TRP A 78 0.81 -8.59 5.79
C TRP A 78 0.11 -9.85 5.28
N GLU A 79 0.81 -10.99 5.22
CA GLU A 79 0.30 -12.23 4.63
C GLU A 79 -0.88 -12.83 5.43
N ASP A 80 -0.91 -12.62 6.74
CA ASP A 80 -1.89 -13.28 7.61
C ASP A 80 -3.06 -12.38 7.99
N VAL A 81 -3.26 -11.24 7.31
CA VAL A 81 -4.35 -10.28 7.57
C VAL A 81 -5.43 -10.39 6.48
N GLY A 82 -6.50 -11.14 6.75
CA GLY A 82 -7.55 -11.41 5.76
C GLY A 82 -7.02 -12.25 4.59
N ASN A 83 -7.11 -11.73 3.36
CA ASN A 83 -6.45 -12.32 2.18
C ASN A 83 -4.99 -11.85 2.02
N GLY A 84 -4.59 -10.87 2.82
CA GLY A 84 -3.30 -10.22 2.81
C GLY A 84 -3.39 -8.73 2.46
N TYR A 85 -2.33 -7.99 2.76
CA TYR A 85 -2.14 -6.61 2.27
C TYR A 85 -0.69 -6.41 1.90
N PHE A 86 -0.47 -5.97 0.67
CA PHE A 86 0.85 -5.83 0.07
C PHE A 86 0.96 -4.44 -0.56
N LEU A 87 1.98 -3.68 -0.17
CA LEU A 87 2.44 -2.51 -0.90
C LEU A 87 3.84 -2.82 -1.43
N ASP A 88 3.96 -2.82 -2.76
CA ASP A 88 5.15 -3.23 -3.51
C ASP A 88 6.31 -2.25 -3.28
N THR A 89 7.56 -2.65 -3.56
CA THR A 89 8.70 -1.74 -3.42
C THR A 89 8.72 -0.66 -4.51
N ALA A 90 9.39 0.47 -4.24
CA ALA A 90 9.61 1.48 -5.30
C ALA A 90 10.35 0.91 -6.52
N GLY A 91 11.22 -0.09 -6.32
CA GLY A 91 11.90 -0.81 -7.40
C GLY A 91 10.92 -1.62 -8.26
N ASP A 92 9.99 -2.33 -7.63
CA ASP A 92 8.94 -3.09 -8.33
C ASP A 92 8.01 -2.15 -9.12
N LEU A 93 7.67 -0.99 -8.55
CA LEU A 93 6.89 0.04 -9.24
C LEU A 93 7.59 0.54 -10.51
N LEU A 94 8.90 0.81 -10.43
CA LEU A 94 9.70 1.21 -11.59
C LEU A 94 9.76 0.12 -12.65
N LEU A 95 9.99 -1.13 -12.25
CA LEU A 95 10.04 -2.26 -13.17
C LEU A 95 8.69 -2.41 -13.89
N ARG A 96 7.59 -2.35 -13.14
CA ARG A 96 6.23 -2.45 -13.69
C ARG A 96 5.91 -1.28 -14.60
N LEU A 97 6.33 -0.06 -14.26
CA LEU A 97 6.19 1.11 -15.11
C LEU A 97 6.93 0.94 -16.45
N GLN A 98 8.11 0.32 -16.44
CA GLN A 98 8.87 0.04 -17.66
C GLN A 98 8.24 -1.04 -18.52
N GLU A 99 7.69 -2.09 -17.90
CA GLU A 99 7.14 -3.25 -18.61
C GLU A 99 5.70 -3.03 -19.11
N TYR A 100 4.86 -2.41 -18.29
CA TYR A 100 3.41 -2.29 -18.54
C TYR A 100 2.92 -0.85 -18.64
N GLY A 101 3.72 0.13 -18.23
CA GLY A 101 3.31 1.53 -18.18
C GLY A 101 2.41 1.87 -16.99
N VAL A 102 1.70 2.98 -17.12
CA VAL A 102 0.75 3.50 -16.13
C VAL A 102 -0.67 2.99 -16.42
N VAL A 103 -1.47 2.85 -15.36
CA VAL A 103 -2.87 2.37 -15.44
C VAL A 103 -3.82 3.55 -15.58
N ASP A 104 -4.83 3.44 -16.44
CA ASP A 104 -5.88 4.44 -16.54
C ASP A 104 -6.79 4.38 -15.30
N VAL A 105 -6.90 5.48 -14.56
CA VAL A 105 -7.71 5.60 -13.34
C VAL A 105 -8.92 6.52 -13.51
N GLY A 106 -9.24 6.95 -14.73
CA GLY A 106 -10.38 7.83 -14.99
C GLY A 106 -10.72 7.98 -16.47
N THR A 107 -11.50 9.01 -16.81
CA THR A 107 -11.90 9.28 -18.21
C THR A 107 -11.06 10.35 -18.90
N ASP A 108 -10.18 11.04 -18.16
CA ASP A 108 -9.27 12.04 -18.72
C ASP A 108 -7.90 11.41 -19.00
N GLU A 109 -7.28 11.73 -20.15
CA GLU A 109 -5.95 11.22 -20.54
C GLU A 109 -4.83 11.50 -19.50
N LYS A 110 -5.09 12.39 -18.53
CA LYS A 110 -4.20 12.76 -17.43
C LYS A 110 -4.40 11.93 -16.17
N SER A 111 -5.42 11.08 -16.11
CA SER A 111 -5.75 10.22 -14.97
C SER A 111 -4.99 8.90 -15.09
N ARG A 112 -3.65 8.97 -15.07
CA ARG A 112 -2.79 7.79 -15.19
C ARG A 112 -2.07 7.52 -13.87
N GLY A 113 -2.32 6.37 -13.27
CA GLY A 113 -1.82 5.99 -11.96
C GLY A 113 -0.77 4.89 -11.98
N LEU A 114 -0.12 4.70 -10.84
CA LEU A 114 0.87 3.66 -10.58
C LEU A 114 0.25 2.54 -9.76
N VAL A 115 0.45 1.29 -10.16
CA VAL A 115 0.09 0.15 -9.31
C VAL A 115 1.02 0.16 -8.10
N ILE A 116 0.46 0.23 -6.90
CA ILE A 116 1.22 0.32 -5.66
C ILE A 116 1.18 -0.96 -4.81
N GLY A 117 0.34 -1.93 -5.17
CA GLY A 117 0.22 -3.16 -4.41
C GLY A 117 -1.10 -3.90 -4.61
N SER A 118 -1.41 -4.81 -3.69
CA SER A 118 -2.61 -5.67 -3.76
C SER A 118 -3.12 -6.09 -2.38
N ASN A 119 -4.31 -6.69 -2.34
CA ASN A 119 -4.88 -7.28 -1.13
C ASN A 119 -4.71 -8.81 -1.03
N GLY A 120 -3.80 -9.41 -1.81
CA GLY A 120 -3.58 -10.87 -1.85
C GLY A 120 -4.72 -11.71 -2.43
N GLY A 121 -5.94 -11.20 -2.43
CA GLY A 121 -7.14 -11.81 -3.03
C GLY A 121 -7.35 -11.43 -4.50
N GLY A 122 -6.35 -10.83 -5.13
CA GLY A 122 -6.36 -10.42 -6.53
C GLY A 122 -6.79 -8.98 -6.80
N LEU A 123 -7.28 -8.23 -5.81
CA LEU A 123 -7.59 -6.81 -6.02
C LEU A 123 -6.31 -5.98 -5.95
N ILE A 124 -6.20 -5.01 -6.84
CA ILE A 124 -4.99 -4.23 -7.09
C ILE A 124 -5.24 -2.78 -6.67
N TYR A 125 -4.26 -2.18 -6.01
CA TYR A 125 -4.28 -0.77 -5.62
C TYR A 125 -3.49 0.08 -6.61
N VAL A 126 -4.04 1.23 -6.97
CA VAL A 126 -3.45 2.18 -7.91
C VAL A 126 -3.44 3.58 -7.30
N ALA A 127 -2.28 4.23 -7.25
CA ALA A 127 -2.15 5.63 -6.86
C ALA A 127 -2.28 6.53 -8.08
N GLY A 128 -3.26 7.44 -8.07
CA GLY A 128 -3.43 8.48 -9.08
C GLY A 128 -2.41 9.63 -8.90
N PRO A 129 -2.20 10.46 -9.94
CA PRO A 129 -1.25 11.58 -9.89
C PRO A 129 -1.70 12.72 -8.96
N ASP A 130 -2.97 12.72 -8.56
CA ASP A 130 -3.55 13.60 -7.55
C ASP A 130 -3.34 13.10 -6.11
N GLY A 131 -2.77 11.91 -5.94
CA GLY A 131 -2.55 11.26 -4.65
C GLY A 131 -3.70 10.38 -4.18
N ALA A 132 -4.83 10.35 -4.90
CA ALA A 132 -5.94 9.46 -4.58
C ALA A 132 -5.55 8.00 -4.81
N VAL A 133 -6.12 7.10 -4.01
CA VAL A 133 -5.88 5.66 -4.15
C VAL A 133 -7.17 4.99 -4.63
N TYR A 134 -7.01 4.15 -5.65
CA TYR A 134 -8.05 3.38 -6.30
C TYR A 134 -7.81 1.90 -6.08
N ARG A 135 -8.89 1.11 -6.14
CA ARG A 135 -8.84 -0.35 -6.09
C ARG A 135 -9.63 -0.92 -7.25
N THR A 136 -9.11 -1.97 -7.89
CA THR A 136 -9.86 -2.70 -8.91
C THR A 136 -11.09 -3.40 -8.29
N ARG A 137 -12.15 -3.58 -9.09
CA ARG A 137 -13.30 -4.43 -8.73
C ARG A 137 -13.05 -5.90 -9.02
N THR A 138 -12.14 -6.19 -9.94
CA THR A 138 -11.80 -7.52 -10.42
C THR A 138 -10.30 -7.76 -10.34
N ALA A 139 -9.89 -9.02 -10.38
CA ALA A 139 -8.48 -9.42 -10.42
C ALA A 139 -7.85 -9.27 -11.81
N SER A 140 -8.03 -8.10 -12.43
CA SER A 140 -7.50 -7.76 -13.75
C SER A 140 -7.22 -6.26 -13.83
N LEU A 141 -6.12 -5.90 -14.50
CA LEU A 141 -5.84 -4.53 -14.94
C LEU A 141 -6.37 -4.25 -16.35
N ASP A 142 -6.64 -5.30 -17.13
CA ASP A 142 -7.28 -5.16 -18.44
C ASP A 142 -8.72 -4.71 -18.26
N GLU A 143 -9.05 -3.53 -18.80
CA GLU A 143 -10.38 -2.91 -18.72
C GLU A 143 -10.90 -2.79 -17.28
N ALA A 144 -10.00 -2.50 -16.32
CA ALA A 144 -10.33 -2.49 -14.92
C ALA A 144 -11.31 -1.38 -14.54
N GLU A 145 -12.43 -1.78 -13.92
CA GLU A 145 -13.27 -0.85 -13.19
C GLU A 145 -12.62 -0.55 -11.83
N LEU A 146 -12.39 0.73 -11.57
CA LEU A 146 -11.69 1.21 -10.38
C LEU A 146 -12.65 1.98 -9.46
N ASP A 147 -12.66 1.61 -8.18
CA ASP A 147 -13.31 2.37 -7.13
C ASP A 147 -12.28 3.20 -6.40
N LYS A 148 -12.53 4.50 -6.22
CA LYS A 148 -11.71 5.33 -5.34
C LYS A 148 -11.92 4.90 -3.89
N VAL A 149 -10.85 4.45 -3.23
CA VAL A 149 -10.89 3.98 -1.83
C VAL A 149 -10.37 5.03 -0.84
N ALA A 150 -9.52 5.96 -1.30
CA ALA A 150 -9.03 7.06 -0.49
C ALA A 150 -8.79 8.31 -1.35
N ASP A 151 -8.98 9.49 -0.75
CA ASP A 151 -8.69 10.78 -1.35
C ASP A 151 -7.18 11.09 -1.35
N ASP A 152 -6.42 10.48 -0.43
CA ASP A 152 -4.97 10.65 -0.30
C ASP A 152 -4.29 9.40 0.31
N LEU A 153 -2.97 9.31 0.18
CA LEU A 153 -2.18 8.17 0.68
C LEU A 153 -2.26 8.04 2.20
N ARG A 154 -2.34 9.15 2.93
CA ARG A 154 -2.46 9.13 4.39
C ARG A 154 -3.77 8.45 4.82
N GLN A 155 -4.89 8.82 4.22
CA GLN A 155 -6.19 8.20 4.47
C GLN A 155 -6.16 6.70 4.12
N PHE A 156 -5.50 6.32 3.02
CA PHE A 156 -5.34 4.90 2.67
C PHE A 156 -4.59 4.12 3.75
N LEU A 157 -3.47 4.65 4.28
CA LEU A 157 -2.72 4.02 5.38
C LEU A 157 -3.52 3.97 6.69
N GLU A 158 -4.33 4.99 6.98
CA GLU A 158 -5.27 4.97 8.12
C GLU A 158 -6.37 3.89 7.93
N LEU A 159 -6.84 3.67 6.69
CA LEU A 159 -7.78 2.60 6.37
C LEU A 159 -7.16 1.21 6.51
N LEU A 160 -5.89 1.04 6.15
CA LEU A 160 -5.13 -0.19 6.40
C LEU A 160 -4.97 -0.46 7.91
N GLU A 161 -4.58 0.54 8.70
CA GLU A 161 -4.48 0.43 10.17
C GLU A 161 -5.82 0.03 10.81
N ARG A 162 -6.93 0.63 10.35
CA ARG A 162 -8.29 0.26 10.80
C ARG A 162 -8.67 -1.16 10.40
N SER A 163 -8.29 -1.59 9.20
CA SER A 163 -8.54 -2.95 8.70
C SER A 163 -7.82 -3.99 9.56
N LEU A 164 -6.55 -3.73 9.89
CA LEU A 164 -5.77 -4.55 10.81
C LEU A 164 -6.41 -4.59 12.21
N THR A 165 -6.82 -3.44 12.74
CA THR A 165 -7.46 -3.34 14.07
C THR A 165 -8.76 -4.16 14.15
N ARG A 166 -9.63 -4.04 13.14
CA ARG A 166 -10.88 -4.81 13.08
C ARG A 166 -10.62 -6.30 12.95
N PHE A 167 -9.69 -6.67 12.09
CA PHE A 167 -9.35 -8.08 11.90
C PHE A 167 -8.80 -8.71 13.18
N ASN A 168 -8.03 -7.95 13.97
CA ASN A 168 -7.56 -8.40 15.27
C ASN A 168 -8.69 -8.53 16.32
N ALA A 169 -9.73 -7.68 16.24
CA ALA A 169 -10.86 -7.74 17.16
C ALA A 169 -11.82 -8.91 16.87
N ASP A 170 -12.22 -9.05 15.60
CA ASP A 170 -13.39 -9.87 15.23
C ASP A 170 -13.07 -10.93 14.16
N GLY A 171 -11.85 -10.97 13.61
CA GLY A 171 -11.48 -11.87 12.51
C GLY A 171 -12.12 -11.50 11.17
N GLU A 172 -12.77 -10.33 11.06
CA GLU A 172 -13.37 -9.86 9.81
C GLU A 172 -12.33 -9.09 8.96
N PRO A 173 -12.15 -9.44 7.67
CA PRO A 173 -11.29 -8.68 6.78
C PRO A 173 -11.81 -7.23 6.67
N GLY A 174 -10.88 -6.29 6.52
CA GLY A 174 -11.17 -4.87 6.50
C GLY A 174 -11.96 -4.40 5.28
N TYR A 175 -12.08 -3.07 5.13
CA TYR A 175 -12.88 -2.44 4.07
C TYR A 175 -12.14 -2.32 2.72
N LEU A 176 -10.86 -2.68 2.69
CA LEU A 176 -9.93 -2.54 1.58
C LEU A 176 -9.73 -3.87 0.85
#